data_AF-A0A938W1X8-F1
#
_entry.id   AF-A0A938W1X8-F1
#
_cell.length_a   1.000
_cell.length_b   1.000
_cell.length_c   1.000
_cell.angle_alpha   90.00
_cell.angle_beta   90.00
_cell.angle_gamma   90.00
#
_symmetry.space_group_name_H-M   'P 1'
#
loop_
_entity.id
_entity.type
_entity.pdbx_description
1 polymer ?
#
loop_
_entity_poly.entity_id
_entity_poly.type
_entity_poly.pdbx_seq_one_letter_code
_entity_poly.pdbx_strand_id
1 'polypeptide(L)'
;MNKKLQILIDEFISELQARLPSVRLEPYPRGPKSADIYMIAPHKDFWDDDITLAAVENMGQKQIETLVRTGYFIHLLRHYPQCGAGVVSAVREEAPQWQTHEQHDKDAD
;
A
#
# COMPACT_ATOMS: atom_id res chain seq x y z
N MET A 1 4.76 -10.73 8.57
CA MET A 1 5.52 -10.41 7.34
C MET A 1 6.81 -11.21 7.33
N ASN A 2 7.20 -11.84 6.20
CA ASN A 2 8.46 -12.58 6.12
C ASN A 2 9.65 -11.61 5.97
N LYS A 3 10.79 -11.90 6.61
CA LYS A 3 12.03 -11.10 6.55
C LYS A 3 12.45 -10.71 5.13
N LYS A 4 12.31 -11.62 4.15
CA LYS A 4 12.67 -11.32 2.76
C LYS A 4 11.79 -10.23 2.14
N LEU A 5 10.49 -10.24 2.45
CA LEU A 5 9.58 -9.18 2.01
C LEU A 5 9.89 -7.86 2.71
N GLN A 6 10.23 -7.88 4.00
CA GLN A 6 10.64 -6.68 4.73
C GLN A 6 11.87 -6.02 4.09
N ILE A 7 12.93 -6.79 3.80
CA ILE A 7 14.14 -6.26 3.17
C ILE A 7 13.83 -5.61 1.82
N LEU A 8 13.00 -6.26 0.99
CA LEU A 8 12.60 -5.70 -0.30
C LEU A 8 11.79 -4.40 -0.14
N ILE A 9 10.88 -4.34 0.83
CA ILE A 9 10.13 -3.12 1.14
C ILE A 9 11.08 -2.01 1.57
N ASP A 10 12.02 -2.30 2.46
CA ASP A 10 12.98 -1.32 2.98
C ASP A 10 13.87 -0.77 1.85
N GLU A 11 14.33 -1.62 0.93
CA GLU A 11 15.06 -1.23 -0.29
C GLU A 11 14.22 -0.30 -1.18
N PHE A 12 12.95 -0.66 -1.43
CA PHE A 12 12.02 0.15 -2.23
C PHE A 12 11.76 1.51 -1.59
N ILE A 13 11.53 1.56 -0.28
CA ILE A 13 11.30 2.79 0.46
C ILE A 13 12.53 3.67 0.41
N SER A 14 13.73 3.11 0.64
CA SER A 14 14.97 3.87 0.61
C SER A 14 15.20 4.55 -0.73
N GLU A 15 14.97 3.82 -1.83
CA GLU A 15 15.13 4.37 -3.18
C GLU A 15 14.04 5.37 -3.58
N LEU A 16 12.79 5.11 -3.20
CA LEU A 16 11.69 6.05 -3.42
C LEU A 16 11.93 7.33 -2.63
N GLN A 17 12.36 7.25 -1.37
CA GLN A 17 12.62 8.42 -0.54
C GLN A 17 13.80 9.25 -1.08
N ALA A 18 14.82 8.60 -1.68
CA ALA A 18 15.94 9.30 -2.31
C ALA A 18 15.51 10.11 -3.55
N ARG A 19 14.50 9.65 -4.29
CA ARG A 19 13.99 10.32 -5.49
C ARG A 19 12.87 11.33 -5.16
N LEU A 20 12.02 10.98 -4.21
CA LEU A 20 10.82 11.72 -3.82
C LEU A 20 10.87 12.01 -2.30
N PRO A 21 11.79 12.86 -1.83
CA PRO A 21 12.03 13.05 -0.40
C PRO A 21 10.84 13.68 0.34
N SER A 22 9.96 14.38 -0.37
CA SER A 22 8.77 15.03 0.20
C SER A 22 7.54 14.13 0.28
N VAL A 23 7.61 12.91 -0.28
CA VAL A 23 6.51 11.94 -0.21
C VAL A 23 6.63 11.14 1.08
N ARG A 24 5.51 10.98 1.78
CA ARG A 24 5.41 10.07 2.92
C ARG A 24 5.08 8.67 2.41
N LEU A 25 5.88 7.68 2.79
CA LEU A 25 5.77 6.29 2.36
C LEU A 25 5.27 5.42 3.52
N GLU A 26 4.18 4.70 3.31
CA GLU A 26 3.61 3.80 4.33
C GLU A 26 3.44 2.38 3.78
N PRO A 27 4.26 1.41 4.21
CA PRO A 27 4.16 0.02 3.77
C PRO A 27 3.10 -0.77 4.55
N TYR A 28 2.32 -1.58 3.85
CA TYR A 28 1.31 -2.48 4.40
C TYR A 28 1.45 -3.88 3.81
N PRO A 29 1.72 -4.91 4.62
CA PRO A 29 1.72 -6.29 4.13
C PRO A 29 0.33 -6.71 3.67
N ARG A 30 0.24 -7.33 2.49
CA ARG A 30 -1.00 -7.91 1.93
C ARG A 30 -1.00 -9.43 1.94
N GLY A 31 0.12 -10.06 2.28
CA GLY A 31 0.26 -11.50 2.33
C GLY A 31 1.70 -11.94 2.59
N PRO A 32 2.02 -13.24 2.41
CA PRO A 32 3.36 -13.75 2.65
C PRO A 32 4.40 -13.28 1.62
N LYS A 33 3.95 -12.87 0.43
CA LYS A 33 4.79 -12.45 -0.69
C LYS A 33 4.40 -11.09 -1.28
N SER A 34 3.48 -10.36 -0.66
CA SER A 34 2.98 -9.11 -1.21
C SER A 34 2.82 -8.00 -0.18
N ALA A 35 3.02 -6.76 -0.62
CA ALA A 35 2.81 -5.56 0.17
C ALA A 35 2.38 -4.40 -0.73
N ASP A 36 1.61 -3.47 -0.16
CA ASP A 36 1.30 -2.17 -0.74
C ASP A 36 2.19 -1.11 -0.07
N ILE A 37 2.66 -0.12 -0.81
CA ILE A 37 3.30 1.08 -0.28
C ILE A 37 2.45 2.26 -0.70
N TYR A 38 1.84 2.90 0.28
CA TYR A 38 1.04 4.10 0.10
C TYR A 38 2.01 5.28 0.01
N MET A 39 1.98 5.97 -1.12
CA MET A 39 2.76 7.17 -1.41
C MET A 39 1.85 8.37 -1.20
N ILE A 40 1.99 9.05 -0.07
CA ILE A 40 1.15 10.19 0.30
C ILE A 40 1.86 11.47 -0.15
N ALA A 41 1.28 12.15 -1.12
CA ALA A 41 1.81 13.42 -1.62
C ALA A 41 1.77 14.54 -0.56
N PRO A 42 2.74 15.47 -0.59
CA PRO A 42 2.77 16.63 0.31
C PRO A 42 1.70 17.67 -0.01
N HIS A 43 1.29 17.81 -1.28
CA HIS A 43 0.26 18.77 -1.73
C HIS A 43 -0.52 18.21 -2.93
N LYS A 44 -1.67 18.82 -3.24
CA LYS A 44 -2.64 18.31 -4.22
C LYS A 44 -2.07 18.15 -5.63
N ASP A 45 -1.21 19.07 -6.07
CA ASP A 45 -0.72 19.09 -7.46
C ASP A 45 0.61 18.32 -7.60
N PHE A 46 1.01 17.54 -6.58
CA PHE A 46 2.31 16.85 -6.58
C PHE A 46 2.44 15.81 -7.68
N TRP A 47 1.38 15.04 -7.92
CA TRP A 47 1.40 13.97 -8.93
C TRP A 47 1.25 14.49 -10.36
N ASP A 48 1.00 15.79 -10.54
CA ASP A 48 0.84 16.42 -11.85
C ASP A 48 2.18 16.89 -12.43
N ASP A 49 3.26 16.82 -11.65
CA ASP A 49 4.62 17.13 -12.08
C ASP A 49 5.23 15.96 -12.88
N ASP A 50 5.66 16.24 -14.11
CA ASP A 50 6.22 15.24 -15.04
C ASP A 50 7.47 14.54 -14.49
N ILE A 51 8.31 15.26 -13.72
CA ILE A 51 9.52 14.70 -13.10
C ILE A 51 9.11 13.68 -12.03
N THR A 52 8.12 14.02 -11.22
CA THR A 52 7.54 13.14 -10.20
C THR A 52 6.90 11.91 -10.83
N LEU A 53 6.13 12.06 -11.91
CA LEU A 53 5.55 10.93 -12.64
C LEU A 53 6.63 10.00 -13.19
N ALA A 54 7.66 10.54 -13.86
CA ALA A 54 8.76 9.75 -14.41
C ALA A 54 9.55 9.00 -13.33
N ALA A 55 9.67 9.56 -12.11
CA ALA A 55 10.30 8.90 -10.98
C ALA A 55 9.50 7.68 -10.48
N VAL A 56 8.17 7.80 -10.42
CA VAL A 56 7.27 6.70 -10.04
C VAL A 56 7.23 5.63 -11.14
N GLU A 57 7.18 6.01 -12.41
CA GLU A 57 7.18 5.08 -13.54
C GLU A 57 8.46 4.24 -13.61
N ASN A 58 9.62 4.85 -13.39
CA ASN A 58 10.89 4.11 -13.27
C ASN A 58 10.85 3.08 -12.13
N MET A 59 10.13 3.38 -11.05
CA MET A 59 9.96 2.43 -9.96
C MET A 59 9.02 1.28 -10.35
N GLY A 60 8.06 1.54 -11.24
CA GLY A 60 7.22 0.54 -11.90
C GLY A 60 8.02 -0.59 -12.56
N GLN A 61 9.06 -0.24 -13.31
CA GLN A 61 9.94 -1.22 -13.93
C GLN A 61 10.62 -2.12 -12.88
N LYS A 62 11.08 -1.53 -11.78
CA LYS A 62 11.71 -2.28 -10.68
C LYS A 62 10.72 -3.21 -9.97
N GLN A 63 9.44 -2.83 -9.83
CA GLN A 63 8.39 -3.71 -9.28
C GLN A 63 8.26 -4.97 -10.13
N ILE A 64 8.24 -4.83 -11.46
CA ILE A 64 8.15 -5.94 -12.41
C ILE A 64 9.39 -6.84 -12.30
N GLU A 65 10.60 -6.26 -12.32
CA GLU A 65 11.85 -7.01 -12.18
C GLU A 65 11.92 -7.79 -10.86
N THR A 66 11.49 -7.17 -9.76
CA THR A 66 11.44 -7.80 -8.44
C THR A 66 10.46 -8.98 -8.44
N LEU A 67 9.29 -8.81 -9.05
CA LEU A 67 8.30 -9.86 -9.20
C LEU A 67 8.86 -11.05 -9.98
N VAL A 68 9.43 -10.79 -11.17
CA VAL A 68 9.97 -11.83 -12.06
C VAL A 68 11.12 -12.58 -11.37
N ARG A 69 12.03 -11.88 -10.70
CA ARG A 69 13.23 -12.47 -10.11
C ARG A 69 12.97 -13.22 -8.81
N THR A 70 12.04 -12.72 -7.99
CA THR A 70 11.91 -13.19 -6.59
C THR A 70 10.56 -13.81 -6.26
N GLY A 71 9.54 -13.56 -7.09
CA GLY A 71 8.15 -13.94 -6.82
C GLY A 71 7.47 -13.09 -5.73
N TYR A 72 8.08 -11.99 -5.30
CA TYR A 72 7.49 -11.02 -4.38
C TYR A 72 6.92 -9.84 -5.14
N PHE A 73 5.74 -9.37 -4.72
CA PHE A 73 5.02 -8.28 -5.36
C PHE A 73 4.88 -7.10 -4.42
N ILE A 74 5.48 -5.96 -4.77
CA ILE A 74 5.30 -4.70 -4.04
C ILE A 74 4.50 -3.80 -4.96
N HIS A 75 3.37 -3.26 -4.48
CA HIS A 75 2.50 -2.36 -5.23
C HIS A 75 2.65 -0.92 -4.71
N LEU A 76 2.75 0.06 -5.60
CA LEU A 76 2.89 1.47 -5.25
C LEU A 76 1.56 2.17 -5.51
N LEU A 77 0.98 2.75 -4.46
CA LEU A 77 -0.32 3.41 -4.52
C LEU A 77 -0.13 4.92 -4.33
N ARG A 78 -0.51 5.72 -5.33
CA ARG A 78 -0.48 7.19 -5.23
C ARG A 78 -1.69 7.68 -4.44
N HIS A 79 -1.44 8.48 -3.40
CA HIS A 79 -2.47 9.14 -2.61
C HIS A 79 -2.24 10.64 -2.62
N TYR A 80 -3.31 11.41 -2.80
CA TYR A 80 -3.29 12.85 -2.57
C TYR A 80 -3.29 13.11 -1.06
N PRO A 81 -2.73 14.23 -0.59
CA PRO A 81 -2.85 14.61 0.81
C PRO A 81 -4.34 14.63 1.17
N GLN A 82 -4.68 14.01 2.30
CA GLN A 82 -6.00 14.20 2.88
C GLN A 82 -6.09 15.68 3.25
N CYS A 83 -6.82 16.46 2.46
CA CYS A 83 -7.14 17.84 2.81
C CYS A 83 -7.78 17.79 4.18
N GLY A 84 -7.15 18.42 5.18
CA GLY A 84 -7.61 18.38 6.58
C GLY A 84 -9.01 18.96 6.70
N ALA A 85 -10.01 18.11 6.51
CA ALA A 85 -11.38 18.33 6.91
C ALA A 85 -11.67 17.28 7.99
N GLY A 86 -11.42 17.68 9.24
CA GLY A 86 -11.81 16.93 10.42
C GLY A 86 -10.77 15.93 10.91
N VAL A 87 -10.12 16.30 12.01
CA VAL A 87 -9.92 15.34 13.10
C VAL A 87 -11.31 14.88 13.50
N VAL A 88 -11.84 13.85 12.84
CA VAL A 88 -12.90 13.06 13.44
C VAL A 88 -12.14 12.14 14.38
N SER A 89 -12.18 12.46 15.67
CA SER A 89 -11.85 11.51 16.74
C SER A 89 -12.38 10.16 16.31
N ALA A 90 -11.48 9.18 16.15
CA ALA A 90 -11.85 7.81 15.92
C ALA A 90 -12.77 7.39 17.08
N VAL A 91 -14.08 7.49 16.86
CA VAL A 91 -15.05 6.63 17.51
C VAL A 91 -14.54 5.24 17.20
N ARG A 92 -14.23 4.54 18.28
CA ARG A 92 -13.77 3.17 18.33
C ARG A 92 -14.86 2.31 17.69
N GLU A 93 -14.82 2.15 16.36
CA GLU A 93 -15.63 1.16 15.68
C GLU A 93 -15.15 -0.21 16.15
N GLU A 94 -16.01 -0.86 16.92
CA GLU A 94 -15.88 -2.25 17.34
C GLU A 94 -15.55 -3.14 16.14
N ALA A 95 -14.67 -4.11 16.39
CA ALA A 95 -14.24 -5.08 15.39
C ALA A 95 -15.45 -5.78 14.74
N PRO A 96 -15.42 -6.05 13.42
CA PRO A 96 -16.53 -6.68 12.72
C PRO A 96 -16.76 -8.09 13.29
N GLN A 97 -17.94 -8.29 13.88
CA GLN A 97 -18.43 -9.62 14.22
C GLN A 97 -18.63 -10.39 12.91
N TRP A 98 -17.73 -11.35 12.66
CA TRP A 98 -17.91 -12.34 11.62
C TRP A 98 -19.17 -13.14 11.96
N GLN A 99 -20.27 -12.87 11.25
CA GLN A 99 -21.42 -13.74 11.28
C GLN A 99 -21.03 -15.07 10.65
N THR A 100 -20.81 -16.07 11.50
CA THR A 100 -20.73 -17.47 11.09
C THR A 100 -22.06 -17.82 10.44
N HIS A 101 -22.06 -17.96 9.12
CA HIS A 101 -23.16 -18.54 8.37
C HIS A 101 -23.16 -20.03 8.67
N GLU A 102 -23.77 -20.44 9.79
CA GLU A 102 -24.12 -21.84 9.99
C GLU A 102 -25.28 -22.16 9.05
N GLN A 103 -24.94 -22.84 7.95
CA GLN A 103 -25.85 -23.72 7.22
C GLN A 103 -26.54 -24.63 8.24
N HIS A 104 -27.85 -24.45 8.44
CA HIS A 104 -28.71 -25.50 8.95
C HIS A 104 -29.60 -25.97 7.80
N ASP A 105 -29.12 -27.03 7.19
CA ASP A 105 -29.86 -27.96 6.36
C ASP A 105 -30.97 -28.60 7.21
N LYS A 106 -32.23 -28.40 6.84
CA LYS A 106 -33.28 -29.33 7.30
C LYS A 106 -34.44 -29.42 6.32
N ASP A 107 -34.41 -30.53 5.60
CA ASP A 107 -35.54 -31.22 4.99
C ASP A 107 -36.78 -31.36 5.90
N ALA A 108 -37.92 -31.56 5.21
CA ALA A 108 -39.21 -32.12 5.63
C ALA A 108 -40.08 -31.20 6.52
N ASP A 109 -41.37 -30.96 6.25
CA ASP A 109 -42.42 -31.75 5.59
C ASP A 109 -43.48 -30.78 5.01
#